data_AF-A0A0F7PFS6-F1
#
_entry.id   AF-A0A0F7PFS6-F1
#
_cell.length_a   1.000
_cell.length_b   1.000
_cell.length_c   1.000
_cell.angle_alpha   90.00
_cell.angle_beta   90.00
_cell.angle_gamma   90.00
#
_symmetry.space_group_name_H-M   'P 1'
#
loop_
_entity.id
_entity.type
_entity.pdbx_description
1 polymer ?
#
loop_
_entity_poly.entity_id
_entity_poly.type
_entity_poly.pdbx_seq_one_letter_code
_entity_poly.pdbx_strand_id
1 'polypeptide(L)'
;MALDVAVPEPPDLSNRGKPRDFEWGEETIGKEDFYREDLEDLLDEGAWKEGFNEWAEYTDMDESTFRVLDDLGLFQTFDFYWDPTDDRLRYDAPSMPDNWQERAATESFDSSTVGMIESELQDLGRAVYETLEDYLERGDLTSDFTWEDETYGDRGE
;
A
#
# COMPACT_ATOMS: atom_id res chain seq x y z
N MET A 1 -16.35 11.68 10.98
CA MET A 1 -15.75 12.81 11.75
C MET A 1 -14.29 12.80 11.36
N ALA A 2 -13.60 13.95 11.25
CA ALA A 2 -12.17 13.88 10.94
C ALA A 2 -11.40 13.22 12.10
N LEU A 3 -10.55 12.27 11.78
CA LEU A 3 -9.72 11.53 12.72
C LEU A 3 -8.50 12.39 13.11
N ASP A 4 -8.47 12.89 14.34
CA ASP A 4 -7.40 13.75 14.86
C ASP A 4 -6.26 12.89 15.48
N VAL A 5 -5.51 12.19 14.62
CA VAL A 5 -4.40 11.32 15.05
C VAL A 5 -3.11 11.70 14.35
N ALA A 6 -1.97 11.33 14.95
CA ALA A 6 -0.69 11.44 14.27
C ALA A 6 -0.65 10.47 13.09
N VAL A 7 -0.15 10.95 11.95
CA VAL A 7 0.07 10.11 10.77
C VAL A 7 1.10 9.02 11.13
N PRO A 8 0.77 7.73 10.94
CA PRO A 8 1.69 6.65 11.23
C PRO A 8 2.86 6.65 10.24
N GLU A 9 3.96 5.98 10.59
CA GLU A 9 5.08 5.79 9.66
C GLU A 9 4.63 4.98 8.43
N PRO A 10 5.17 5.30 7.24
CA PRO A 10 4.84 4.55 6.02
C PRO A 10 5.28 3.08 6.13
N PRO A 11 4.64 2.18 5.37
CA PRO A 11 5.05 0.77 5.34
C PRO A 11 6.44 0.60 4.71
N ASP A 12 7.25 -0.29 5.28
CA ASP A 12 8.51 -0.73 4.67
C ASP A 12 8.21 -1.74 3.55
N LEU A 13 8.47 -1.32 2.32
CA LEU A 13 8.27 -2.08 1.09
C LEU A 13 9.56 -2.75 0.65
N SER A 14 10.70 -2.10 0.85
CA SER A 14 12.02 -2.58 0.39
C SER A 14 12.41 -3.94 0.99
N ASN A 15 12.00 -4.24 2.23
CA ASN A 15 12.24 -5.56 2.85
C ASN A 15 11.16 -6.61 2.55
N ARG A 16 10.20 -6.32 1.65
CA ARG A 16 9.10 -7.25 1.32
C ARG A 16 9.51 -8.25 0.24
N GLY A 17 9.18 -9.53 0.48
CA GLY A 17 9.27 -10.57 -0.53
C GLY A 17 8.17 -10.49 -1.59
N LYS A 18 7.96 -11.55 -2.37
CA LYS A 18 6.90 -11.62 -3.39
C LYS A 18 5.53 -11.17 -2.81
N PRO A 19 4.76 -10.30 -3.51
CA PRO A 19 3.41 -9.92 -3.08
C PRO A 19 2.52 -11.16 -2.86
N ARG A 20 1.59 -11.08 -1.91
CA ARG A 20 0.70 -12.21 -1.57
C ARG A 20 -0.18 -12.64 -2.74
N ASP A 21 -0.74 -11.67 -3.45
CA ASP A 21 -1.68 -11.89 -4.57
C ASP A 21 -0.95 -12.16 -5.91
N PHE A 22 0.37 -12.00 -5.95
CA PHE A 22 1.14 -12.13 -7.20
C PHE A 22 1.56 -13.59 -7.48
N GLU A 23 1.33 -14.05 -8.70
CA GLU A 23 1.76 -15.35 -9.20
C GLU A 23 2.80 -15.22 -10.30
N TRP A 24 3.90 -15.97 -10.19
CA TRP A 24 4.96 -15.97 -11.20
C TRP A 24 4.46 -16.63 -12.49
N GLY A 25 4.41 -15.85 -13.57
CA GLY A 25 4.13 -16.31 -14.94
C GLY A 25 5.37 -16.31 -15.83
N GLU A 26 5.28 -16.91 -17.01
CA GLU A 26 6.37 -16.88 -18.01
C GLU A 26 6.71 -15.45 -18.46
N GLU A 27 5.74 -14.53 -18.43
CA GLU A 27 5.90 -13.10 -18.74
C GLU A 27 6.63 -12.30 -17.67
N THR A 28 6.79 -12.86 -16.46
CA THR A 28 7.39 -12.18 -15.30
C THR A 28 8.86 -12.54 -15.09
N ILE A 29 9.41 -13.41 -15.96
CA ILE A 29 10.82 -13.84 -15.90
C ILE A 29 11.73 -12.63 -16.18
N GLY A 30 12.50 -12.22 -15.16
CA GLY A 30 13.40 -11.07 -15.24
C GLY A 30 12.78 -9.74 -14.80
N LYS A 31 11.51 -9.72 -14.39
CA LYS A 31 10.81 -8.54 -13.84
C LYS A 31 10.46 -8.73 -12.36
N GLU A 32 11.46 -9.14 -11.56
CA GLU A 32 11.27 -9.53 -10.16
C GLU A 32 11.29 -8.34 -9.19
N ASP A 33 11.55 -7.13 -9.69
CA ASP A 33 11.94 -5.99 -8.86
C ASP A 33 10.76 -5.29 -8.17
N PHE A 34 9.54 -5.37 -8.74
CA PHE A 34 8.30 -4.74 -8.23
C PHE A 34 8.40 -3.24 -7.89
N TYR A 35 9.57 -2.62 -8.11
CA TYR A 35 9.92 -1.22 -7.87
C TYR A 35 9.53 -0.72 -6.50
N ARG A 36 9.76 -1.57 -5.49
CA ARG A 36 9.38 -1.26 -4.11
C ARG A 36 10.23 -0.18 -3.48
N GLU A 37 11.51 -0.10 -3.84
CA GLU A 37 12.41 0.95 -3.35
C GLU A 37 11.93 2.33 -3.82
N ASP A 38 11.58 2.47 -5.11
CA ASP A 38 11.06 3.73 -5.66
C ASP A 38 9.69 4.11 -5.06
N LEU A 39 8.79 3.14 -4.88
CA LEU A 39 7.49 3.39 -4.24
C LEU A 39 7.64 3.80 -2.77
N GLU A 40 8.61 3.21 -2.06
CA GLU A 40 8.93 3.58 -0.67
C GLU A 40 9.43 5.03 -0.57
N ASP A 41 10.29 5.46 -1.49
CA ASP A 41 10.77 6.84 -1.55
C ASP A 41 9.60 7.83 -1.73
N LEU A 42 8.68 7.54 -2.67
CA LEU A 42 7.47 8.37 -2.88
C LEU A 42 6.56 8.40 -1.64
N LEU A 43 6.42 7.27 -0.94
CA LEU A 43 5.66 7.21 0.31
C LEU A 43 6.29 8.09 1.40
N ASP A 44 7.61 8.08 1.53
CA ASP A 44 8.36 8.93 2.48
C ASP A 44 8.35 10.41 2.09
N GLU A 45 8.40 10.73 0.79
CA GLU A 45 8.35 12.09 0.27
C GLU A 45 7.05 12.81 0.67
N GLY A 46 5.94 12.08 0.70
CA GLY A 46 4.66 12.64 1.16
C GLY A 46 3.41 11.90 0.72
N ALA A 47 3.50 10.96 -0.22
CA ALA A 47 2.31 10.29 -0.77
C ALA A 47 1.52 9.54 0.33
N TRP A 48 2.22 8.89 1.26
CA TRP A 48 1.59 8.24 2.41
C TRP A 48 0.83 9.26 3.26
N LYS A 49 1.49 10.37 3.58
CA LYS A 49 0.93 11.41 4.45
C LYS A 49 -0.28 12.06 3.81
N GLU A 50 -0.24 12.39 2.53
CA GLU A 50 -1.35 13.02 1.83
C GLU A 50 -2.55 12.07 1.73
N GLY A 51 -2.36 10.83 1.28
CA GLY A 51 -3.43 9.83 1.21
C GLY A 51 -4.03 9.53 2.59
N PHE A 52 -3.19 9.47 3.64
CA PHE A 52 -3.67 9.30 5.01
C PHE A 52 -4.50 10.50 5.48
N ASN A 53 -4.07 11.73 5.21
CA ASN A 53 -4.83 12.92 5.63
C ASN A 53 -6.19 12.95 4.94
N GLU A 54 -6.25 12.66 3.64
CA GLU A 54 -7.52 12.60 2.92
C GLU A 54 -8.45 11.54 3.50
N TRP A 55 -7.95 10.32 3.71
CA TRP A 55 -8.73 9.26 4.35
C TRP A 55 -9.20 9.66 5.75
N ALA A 56 -8.33 10.26 6.57
CA ALA A 56 -8.62 10.69 7.93
C ALA A 56 -9.73 11.76 7.98
N GLU A 57 -9.96 12.55 6.92
CA GLU A 57 -11.05 13.53 6.88
C GLU A 57 -12.43 12.86 6.74
N TYR A 58 -12.49 11.70 6.08
CA TYR A 58 -13.74 11.04 5.71
C TYR A 58 -13.98 9.70 6.40
N THR A 59 -12.99 9.18 7.14
CA THR A 59 -13.09 7.90 7.83
C THR A 59 -14.22 7.89 8.86
N ASP A 60 -14.85 6.72 8.98
CA ASP A 60 -15.78 6.38 10.07
C ASP A 60 -15.03 5.72 11.26
N MET A 61 -13.70 5.59 11.17
CA MET A 61 -12.87 5.04 12.24
C MET A 61 -12.69 6.03 13.39
N ASP A 62 -12.80 5.53 14.62
CA ASP A 62 -12.51 6.29 15.84
C ASP A 62 -11.02 6.22 16.24
N GLU A 63 -10.55 7.24 16.95
CA GLU A 63 -9.17 7.33 17.49
C GLU A 63 -8.77 6.13 18.36
N SER A 64 -9.72 5.58 19.10
CA SER A 64 -9.49 4.41 19.96
C SER A 64 -9.19 3.16 19.12
N THR A 65 -9.94 2.97 18.04
CA THR A 65 -9.73 1.89 17.09
C THR A 65 -8.40 2.07 16.37
N PHE A 66 -8.16 3.27 15.83
CA PHE A 66 -6.91 3.62 15.17
C PHE A 66 -5.68 3.25 16.01
N ARG A 67 -5.68 3.62 17.29
CA ARG A 67 -4.57 3.34 18.19
C ARG A 67 -4.33 1.84 18.42
N VAL A 68 -5.40 1.03 18.41
CA VAL A 68 -5.27 -0.43 18.46
C VAL A 68 -4.65 -0.94 17.17
N LEU A 69 -5.05 -0.44 16.01
CA LEU A 69 -4.46 -0.86 14.72
C LEU A 69 -2.98 -0.47 14.60
N ASP A 70 -2.63 0.70 15.10
CA ASP A 70 -1.26 1.20 15.19
C ASP A 70 -0.39 0.32 16.10
N ASP A 71 -0.88 -0.03 17.30
CA ASP A 71 -0.21 -0.96 18.22
C ASP A 71 -0.05 -2.36 17.61
N LEU A 72 -1.02 -2.78 16.80
CA LEU A 72 -0.96 -4.04 16.05
C LEU A 72 0.00 -3.99 14.85
N GLY A 73 0.50 -2.81 14.47
CA GLY A 73 1.38 -2.62 13.31
C GLY A 73 0.67 -2.86 11.97
N LEU A 74 -0.66 -2.69 11.91
CA LEU A 74 -1.40 -2.96 10.67
C LEU A 74 -1.05 -1.96 9.58
N PHE A 75 -0.84 -0.68 9.91
CA PHE A 75 -0.42 0.33 8.92
C PHE A 75 0.93 -0.01 8.27
N GLN A 76 1.85 -0.59 9.02
CA GLN A 76 3.14 -1.05 8.48
C GLN A 76 2.99 -2.31 7.62
N THR A 77 1.85 -3.01 7.70
CA THR A 77 1.59 -4.27 6.99
C THR A 77 1.11 -4.06 5.55
N PHE A 78 0.62 -2.86 5.20
CA PHE A 78 0.28 -2.51 3.82
C PHE A 78 1.41 -2.87 2.84
N ASP A 79 1.04 -3.37 1.68
CA ASP A 79 1.96 -3.64 0.58
C ASP A 79 1.54 -2.79 -0.62
N PHE A 80 2.47 -2.05 -1.20
CA PHE A 80 2.31 -1.40 -2.49
C PHE A 80 3.40 -1.94 -3.41
N TYR A 81 3.04 -2.24 -4.65
CA TYR A 81 3.98 -2.80 -5.61
C TYR A 81 3.56 -2.48 -7.04
N TRP A 82 4.56 -2.35 -7.91
CA TRP A 82 4.31 -2.30 -9.34
C TRP A 82 4.11 -3.70 -9.88
N ASP A 83 2.98 -3.96 -10.53
CA ASP A 83 2.72 -5.23 -11.18
C ASP A 83 3.38 -5.26 -12.57
N PRO A 84 4.42 -6.10 -12.79
CA PRO A 84 5.13 -6.16 -14.07
C PRO A 84 4.35 -6.84 -15.22
N THR A 85 3.22 -7.47 -14.92
CA THR A 85 2.33 -8.17 -15.87
C THR A 85 1.31 -7.18 -16.44
N ASP A 86 0.64 -6.46 -15.54
CA ASP A 86 -0.41 -5.49 -15.84
C ASP A 86 0.12 -4.07 -16.09
N ASP A 87 1.43 -3.88 -15.87
CA ASP A 87 2.19 -2.62 -15.95
C ASP A 87 1.47 -1.49 -15.22
N ARG A 88 1.14 -1.73 -13.95
CA ARG A 88 0.43 -0.76 -13.12
C ARG A 88 0.70 -0.95 -11.65
N LEU A 89 0.48 0.11 -10.89
CA LEU A 89 0.51 0.05 -9.44
C LEU A 89 -0.62 -0.87 -8.92
N ARG A 90 -0.29 -1.67 -7.90
CA ARG A 90 -1.22 -2.49 -7.13
C ARG A 90 -0.95 -2.25 -5.64
N TYR A 91 -1.96 -2.50 -4.82
CA TYR A 91 -1.84 -2.48 -3.37
C TYR A 91 -2.53 -3.69 -2.74
N ASP A 92 -2.02 -4.13 -1.59
CA ASP A 92 -2.60 -5.14 -0.71
C ASP A 92 -2.86 -4.49 0.65
N ALA A 93 -4.14 -4.23 0.93
CA ALA A 93 -4.53 -3.72 2.24
C ALA A 93 -4.55 -4.87 3.27
N PRO A 94 -4.01 -4.63 4.48
CA PRO A 94 -3.99 -5.62 5.54
C PRO A 94 -5.40 -5.92 6.04
N SER A 95 -5.62 -7.16 6.45
CA SER A 95 -6.86 -7.62 7.08
C SER A 95 -6.63 -7.94 8.55
N MET A 96 -7.70 -7.98 9.33
CA MET A 96 -7.61 -8.39 10.73
C MET A 96 -7.11 -9.85 10.84
N PRO A 97 -6.11 -10.14 11.71
CA PRO A 97 -5.60 -11.49 11.86
C PRO A 97 -6.68 -12.41 12.46
N ASP A 98 -6.81 -13.66 11.99
CA ASP A 98 -7.84 -14.62 12.46
C ASP A 98 -7.91 -14.82 13.99
N ASN A 99 -6.84 -14.51 14.71
CA ASN A 99 -6.74 -14.66 16.17
C ASN A 99 -6.98 -13.33 16.90
N TRP A 100 -7.63 -12.35 16.26
CA TRP A 100 -7.91 -11.05 16.85
C TRP A 100 -8.80 -11.19 18.09
N GLN A 101 -9.78 -12.10 18.11
CA GLN A 101 -10.66 -12.29 19.27
C GLN A 101 -9.91 -12.76 20.52
N GLU A 102 -8.74 -13.37 20.36
CA GLU A 102 -7.93 -13.89 21.47
C GLU A 102 -7.01 -12.81 22.07
N ARG A 103 -6.91 -11.63 21.44
CA ARG A 103 -6.06 -10.52 21.91
C ARG A 103 -6.84 -9.60 22.84
N ALA A 104 -6.20 -9.21 23.94
CA ALA A 104 -6.80 -8.26 24.90
C ALA A 104 -7.06 -6.88 24.28
N ALA A 105 -6.23 -6.42 23.34
CA ALA A 105 -6.40 -5.11 22.69
C ALA A 105 -7.71 -4.98 21.89
N THR A 106 -8.27 -6.11 21.46
CA THR A 106 -9.45 -6.21 20.58
C THR A 106 -10.63 -6.87 21.29
N GLU A 107 -10.60 -6.94 22.63
CA GLU A 107 -11.67 -7.51 23.45
C GLU A 107 -13.01 -6.78 23.29
N SER A 108 -12.96 -5.52 22.87
CA SER A 108 -14.12 -4.66 22.62
C SER A 108 -14.60 -4.69 21.17
N PHE A 109 -13.93 -5.46 20.30
CA PHE A 109 -14.29 -5.52 18.90
C PHE A 109 -15.34 -6.61 18.66
N ASP A 110 -16.37 -6.24 17.92
CA ASP A 110 -17.35 -7.17 17.40
C ASP A 110 -17.12 -7.37 15.90
N SER A 111 -17.75 -8.39 15.30
CA SER A 111 -17.65 -8.65 13.86
C SER A 111 -18.06 -7.44 13.00
N SER A 112 -18.97 -6.60 13.48
CA SER A 112 -19.34 -5.35 12.81
C SER A 112 -18.21 -4.32 12.84
N THR A 113 -17.49 -4.21 13.96
CA THR A 113 -16.32 -3.33 14.09
C THR A 113 -15.19 -3.78 13.18
N VAL A 114 -14.92 -5.09 13.13
CA VAL A 114 -13.90 -5.65 12.23
C VAL A 114 -14.23 -5.39 10.77
N GLY A 115 -15.48 -5.61 10.35
CA GLY A 115 -15.88 -5.32 8.97
C GLY A 115 -15.77 -3.83 8.61
N MET A 116 -16.08 -2.93 9.56
CA MET A 116 -15.83 -1.50 9.38
C MET A 116 -14.33 -1.23 9.24
N ILE A 117 -13.49 -1.72 10.15
CA ILE A 117 -12.03 -1.55 10.09
C ILE A 117 -11.45 -2.05 8.77
N GLU A 118 -11.85 -3.23 8.31
CA GLU A 118 -11.38 -3.78 7.04
C GLU A 118 -11.79 -2.89 5.86
N SER A 119 -13.02 -2.35 5.87
CA SER A 119 -13.45 -1.38 4.86
C SER A 119 -12.62 -0.11 4.92
N GLU A 120 -12.39 0.44 6.11
CA GLU A 120 -11.61 1.66 6.29
C GLU A 120 -10.14 1.47 5.88
N LEU A 121 -9.55 0.31 6.16
CA LEU A 121 -8.19 -0.02 5.71
C LEU A 121 -8.11 -0.12 4.18
N GLN A 122 -9.14 -0.66 3.53
CA GLN A 122 -9.23 -0.67 2.07
C GLN A 122 -9.37 0.75 1.50
N ASP A 123 -10.20 1.60 2.12
CA ASP A 123 -10.35 3.00 1.72
C ASP A 123 -9.05 3.79 1.92
N LEU A 124 -8.30 3.56 3.02
CA LEU A 124 -6.97 4.15 3.22
C LEU A 124 -5.98 3.70 2.14
N GLY A 125 -5.93 2.39 1.86
CA GLY A 125 -5.09 1.83 0.79
C GLY A 125 -5.41 2.46 -0.56
N ARG A 126 -6.69 2.66 -0.86
CA ARG A 126 -7.14 3.34 -2.08
C ARG A 126 -6.70 4.81 -2.11
N ALA A 127 -6.89 5.58 -1.04
CA ALA A 127 -6.49 6.99 -1.00
C ALA A 127 -4.97 7.17 -1.22
N VAL A 128 -4.16 6.33 -0.58
CA VAL A 128 -2.70 6.32 -0.78
C VAL A 128 -2.34 5.88 -2.20
N TYR A 129 -3.02 4.87 -2.74
CA TYR A 129 -2.84 4.43 -4.12
C TYR A 129 -3.14 5.56 -5.13
N GLU A 130 -4.28 6.26 -4.96
CA GLU A 130 -4.65 7.39 -5.82
C GLU A 130 -3.63 8.52 -5.72
N THR A 131 -3.09 8.76 -4.51
CA THR A 131 -2.00 9.73 -4.30
C THR A 131 -0.71 9.28 -4.99
N LEU A 132 -0.31 8.02 -4.84
CA LEU A 132 0.87 7.47 -5.50
C LEU A 132 0.76 7.54 -7.02
N GLU A 133 -0.41 7.22 -7.59
CA GLU A 133 -0.66 7.38 -9.02
C GLU A 133 -0.46 8.84 -9.45
N ASP A 134 -1.01 9.80 -8.71
CA ASP A 134 -0.80 11.21 -9.01
C ASP A 134 0.67 11.63 -8.90
N TYR A 135 1.42 11.12 -7.92
CA TYR A 135 2.87 11.35 -7.82
C TYR A 135 3.63 10.76 -9.01
N LEU A 136 3.28 9.56 -9.45
CA LEU A 136 3.86 8.91 -10.62
C LEU A 136 3.52 9.64 -11.93
N GLU A 137 2.30 10.16 -12.06
CA GLU A 137 1.87 10.96 -13.21
C GLU A 137 2.52 12.35 -13.25
N ARG A 138 2.70 12.97 -12.07
CA ARG A 138 3.17 14.35 -11.91
C ARG A 138 4.70 14.44 -11.88
N GLY A 139 5.36 13.42 -11.34
CA GLY A 139 6.80 13.23 -11.50
C GLY A 139 7.11 12.94 -12.97
N ASP A 140 8.03 13.70 -13.56
CA ASP A 140 8.73 13.33 -14.81
C ASP A 140 9.58 12.05 -14.65
N LEU A 141 9.24 11.20 -13.67
CA LEU A 141 9.82 9.89 -13.46
C LEU A 141 9.38 8.95 -14.57
N THR A 142 8.21 9.11 -15.21
CA THR A 142 7.90 8.35 -16.44
C THR A 142 8.89 8.60 -17.59
N SER A 143 9.70 9.66 -17.52
CA SER A 143 10.70 10.03 -18.53
C SER A 143 12.08 9.38 -18.29
N ASP A 144 12.53 9.19 -17.03
CA ASP A 144 13.78 8.46 -16.68
C ASP A 144 13.48 6.96 -16.41
N PHE A 145 12.31 6.67 -15.84
CA PHE A 145 11.61 5.40 -15.82
C PHE A 145 10.79 5.24 -17.11
N THR A 146 11.47 5.42 -18.23
CA THR A 146 10.91 5.03 -19.53
C THR A 146 10.71 3.51 -19.48
N TRP A 147 9.50 3.08 -19.14
CA TRP A 147 8.99 1.72 -19.27
C TRP A 147 8.83 1.31 -20.75
N GLU A 148 9.61 1.91 -21.66
CA GLU A 148 9.73 1.42 -23.02
C GLU A 148 10.65 0.20 -22.98
N ASP A 149 10.01 -0.96 -23.11
CA ASP A 149 10.46 -2.04 -23.97
C ASP A 149 11.99 -2.05 -24.17
N GLU A 150 12.71 -2.84 -23.37
CA GLU A 150 13.95 -3.44 -23.83
C GLU A 150 13.61 -4.32 -25.04
N THR A 151 13.39 -3.65 -26.18
CA THR A 151 13.26 -4.21 -27.51
C THR A 151 14.44 -5.14 -27.67
N TYR A 152 14.11 -6.42 -27.66
CA TYR A 152 15.01 -7.52 -27.98
C TYR A 152 15.88 -7.16 -29.19
N GLY A 153 17.17 -6.91 -28.93
CA GLY A 153 18.28 -7.09 -29.84
C GLY A 153 18.25 -6.30 -31.15
N ASP A 154 18.95 -5.18 -31.17
CA ASP A 154 19.77 -4.83 -32.33
C ASP A 154 20.80 -5.96 -32.53
N ARG A 155 20.38 -7.02 -33.22
CA ARG A 155 21.31 -7.96 -33.84
C ARG A 155 21.76 -7.32 -35.13
N GLY A 156 22.78 -6.48 -35.00
CA GLY A 156 23.64 -6.11 -36.11
C GLY A 156 24.16 -7.35 -36.84
N GLU A 157 24.40 -7.12 -38.14
CA GLU A 157 25.08 -7.95 -39.16
C GLU A 157 24.19 -8.64 -40.20
#